data_AF-A0A0C9WY38-F1
#
_entry.id   AF-A0A0C9WY38-F1
#
_cell.length_a   1.000
_cell.length_b   1.000
_cell.length_c   1.000
_cell.angle_alpha   90.00
_cell.angle_beta   90.00
_cell.angle_gamma   90.00
#
_symmetry.space_group_name_H-M   'P 1'
#
loop_
_entity.id
_entity.type
_entity.pdbx_description
1 polymer ?
#
loop_
_entity_poly.entity_id
_entity_poly.type
_entity_poly.pdbx_seq_one_letter_code
_entity_poly.pdbx_strand_id
1 'polypeptide(L)' 'VRRQTLSDRARGAHKSRRASYEERKLLTKAEEQTLLDWCDHSSAMAKPMDPTSLRGRALSVKGVYPGKNWSRRFIKRH' A
#
# COMPACT_ATOMS: atom_id res chain seq x y z
N VAL A 1 -0.52 25.43 -8.20
CA VAL A 1 -0.58 24.11 -8.87
C VAL A 1 -0.21 24.30 -10.34
N ARG A 2 0.85 23.64 -10.84
CA ARG A 2 1.27 23.75 -12.25
C ARG A 2 0.19 23.10 -13.15
N ARG A 3 -0.35 23.85 -14.10
CA ARG A 3 -1.36 23.35 -15.04
C ARG A 3 -0.70 22.38 -16.02
N GLN A 4 -1.30 21.20 -16.18
CA GLN A 4 -0.78 20.16 -17.08
C GLN A 4 -1.06 20.56 -18.52
N THR A 5 -0.06 20.44 -19.40
CA THR A 5 -0.25 20.69 -20.85
C THR A 5 -0.37 19.39 -21.63
N LEU A 6 -1.03 19.44 -22.80
CA LEU A 6 -1.05 18.32 -23.77
C LEU A 6 0.36 17.90 -24.18
N SER A 7 1.27 18.86 -24.26
CA SER A 7 2.68 18.65 -24.59
C SER A 7 3.40 17.78 -23.55
N ASP A 8 3.11 17.96 -22.25
CA ASP A 8 3.68 17.12 -21.18
C ASP A 8 3.20 15.67 -21.25
N ARG A 9 1.96 15.43 -21.70
CA ARG A 9 1.43 14.07 -21.91
C ARG A 9 2.09 13.40 -23.10
N ALA A 10 2.22 14.12 -24.22
CA ALA A 10 2.85 13.60 -25.44
C ALA A 10 4.32 13.20 -25.22
N ARG A 11 5.04 13.95 -24.38
CA ARG A 11 6.45 13.65 -24.02
C ARG A 11 6.61 12.57 -22.95
N GLY A 12 5.53 11.94 -22.49
CA GLY A 12 5.59 10.92 -21.43
C GLY A 12 6.00 11.45 -20.06
N ALA A 13 6.08 12.78 -19.88
CA ALA A 13 6.39 13.40 -18.58
C ALA A 13 5.25 13.19 -17.56
N HIS A 14 4.08 12.74 -18.02
CA HIS A 14 2.93 12.44 -17.19
C HIS A 14 2.82 10.93 -16.87
N LYS A 15 3.11 10.56 -15.62
CA LYS A 15 2.74 9.24 -15.09
C LYS A 15 1.27 9.24 -14.67
N SER A 16 0.56 8.14 -14.92
CA SER A 16 -0.79 7.99 -14.39
C SER A 16 -0.77 8.06 -12.86
N ARG A 17 -1.85 8.53 -12.24
CA ARG A 17 -1.97 8.60 -10.77
C ARG A 17 -1.71 7.24 -10.13
N ARG A 18 -2.13 6.15 -10.80
CA ARG A 18 -1.88 4.77 -10.37
C ARG A 18 -0.39 4.42 -10.42
N ALA A 19 0.30 4.73 -11.52
CA ALA A 19 1.73 4.47 -11.63
C ALA A 19 2.56 5.24 -10.58
N SER A 20 2.25 6.52 -10.38
CA SER A 20 2.89 7.32 -9.31
C SER A 20 2.59 6.79 -7.91
N TYR A 21 1.42 6.18 -7.70
CA TYR A 21 1.08 5.57 -6.42
C TYR A 21 1.84 4.27 -6.17
N GLU A 22 1.96 3.40 -7.18
CA GLU A 22 2.75 2.15 -7.07
C GLU A 22 4.22 2.45 -6.73
N GLU A 23 4.82 3.48 -7.33
CA GLU A 23 6.19 3.92 -6.99
C GLU A 23 6.34 4.44 -5.54
N ARG A 24 5.25 4.91 -4.94
CA ARG A 24 5.23 5.47 -3.59
C ARG A 24 4.67 4.50 -2.54
N LYS A 25 4.37 3.25 -2.92
CA LYS A 25 3.92 2.25 -1.96
C LYS A 25 5.05 1.96 -0.96
N LEU A 26 4.66 1.82 0.30
CA LEU A 26 5.58 1.45 1.37
C LEU A 26 6.16 0.04 1.16
N LEU A 27 5.32 -0.86 0.66
CA LEU A 27 5.64 -2.27 0.47
C LEU A 27 5.82 -2.58 -1.01
N THR A 28 6.77 -3.46 -1.30
CA THR A 28 6.88 -4.12 -2.60
C THR A 28 5.70 -5.08 -2.78
N LYS A 29 5.46 -5.53 -4.02
CA LYS A 29 4.40 -6.50 -4.30
C LYS A 29 4.57 -7.80 -3.51
N ALA A 30 5.82 -8.27 -3.34
CA ALA A 30 6.11 -9.48 -2.59
C ALA A 30 5.84 -9.28 -1.09
N GLU A 31 6.28 -8.16 -0.51
CA GLU A 31 5.99 -7.82 0.89
C GLU A 31 4.48 -7.66 1.13
N GLU A 32 3.77 -7.03 0.20
CA GLU A 32 2.31 -6.88 0.26
C GLU A 32 1.61 -8.25 0.20
N GLN A 33 2.09 -9.19 -0.62
CA GLN A 33 1.56 -10.55 -0.68
C GLN A 33 1.74 -11.30 0.64
N THR A 34 2.92 -11.23 1.26
CA THR A 34 3.15 -11.90 2.56
C THR A 34 2.23 -11.40 3.67
N LEU A 35 1.81 -10.14 3.60
CA LEU A 35 0.82 -9.58 4.51
C LEU A 35 -0.59 -10.06 4.22
N LEU A 36 -0.95 -10.23 2.94
CA LEU A 36 -2.25 -10.81 2.55
C LEU A 36 -2.34 -12.26 3.00
N ASP A 37 -1.31 -13.07 2.76
CA ASP A 37 -1.28 -14.46 3.20
C ASP A 37 -1.45 -14.57 4.73
N TRP A 38 -0.85 -13.64 5.48
CA TRP A 38 -1.03 -13.53 6.92
C TRP A 38 -2.47 -13.12 7.32
N CYS A 39 -3.09 -12.20 6.58
CA CYS A 39 -4.49 -11.82 6.79
C CYS A 39 -5.42 -13.01 6.55
N ASP A 40 -5.21 -13.76 5.48
CA ASP A 40 -5.99 -14.96 5.14
C ASP A 40 -5.85 -16.03 6.21
N HIS A 41 -4.62 -16.29 6.66
CA HIS A 41 -4.37 -17.20 7.78
C HIS A 41 -5.05 -16.74 9.09
N SER A 42 -5.01 -15.45 9.38
CA SER A 42 -5.66 -14.89 10.58
C SER A 42 -7.18 -15.00 10.51
N SER A 43 -7.75 -14.79 9.33
CA SER A 43 -9.19 -14.98 9.05
C SER A 43 -9.60 -16.44 9.26
N ALA A 44 -8.81 -17.39 8.73
CA ALA A 44 -9.04 -18.82 8.94
C ALA A 44 -8.99 -19.23 10.42
N MET A 45 -8.18 -18.54 11.23
CA MET A 45 -8.11 -18.73 12.69
C MET A 45 -9.20 -18.00 13.48
N ALA A 46 -10.20 -17.39 12.81
CA ALA A 46 -11.23 -16.57 13.43
C ALA A 46 -10.66 -15.44 14.32
N LYS A 47 -9.46 -14.94 14.00
CA LYS A 47 -8.85 -13.82 14.70
C LYS A 47 -9.25 -12.52 14.00
N PRO A 48 -9.93 -11.59 14.69
CA PRO A 48 -10.32 -10.32 14.09
C PRO A 48 -9.07 -9.53 13.69
N MET A 49 -9.12 -8.96 12.48
CA MET A 49 -8.05 -8.08 11.99
C MET A 49 -8.07 -6.76 12.76
N ASP A 50 -7.08 -6.56 13.63
CA ASP A 50 -6.85 -5.29 14.31
C ASP A 50 -5.89 -4.40 13.47
N PRO A 51 -6.26 -3.14 13.19
CA PRO A 51 -5.41 -2.18 12.49
C PRO A 51 -4.03 -1.96 13.14
N THR A 52 -3.90 -2.10 14.46
CA THR A 52 -2.61 -1.96 15.15
C THR A 52 -1.72 -3.16 14.87
N SER A 53 -2.28 -4.37 14.98
CA SER A 53 -1.62 -5.63 14.65
C SER A 53 -1.15 -5.66 13.19
N LEU A 54 -1.98 -5.19 12.26
CA LEU A 54 -1.61 -5.08 10.84
C LEU A 54 -0.42 -4.13 10.62
N ARG A 55 -0.38 -2.98 11.31
CA ARG A 55 0.76 -2.05 11.26
C ARG A 55 2.01 -2.64 11.89
N GLY A 56 1.87 -3.38 12.98
CA GLY A 56 2.96 -4.12 13.62
C GLY A 56 3.57 -5.15 12.68
N ARG A 57 2.72 -5.92 11.97
CA ARG A 57 3.19 -6.89 10.98
C ARG A 57 3.90 -6.22 9.80
N ALA A 58 3.35 -5.12 9.30
CA ALA A 58 4.00 -4.34 8.24
C ALA A 58 5.34 -3.73 8.67
N LEU A 59 5.47 -3.32 9.94
CA LEU A 59 6.76 -2.94 10.53
C LEU A 59 7.73 -4.14 10.53
N SER A 60 7.30 -5.33 10.95
CA SER A 60 8.18 -6.52 10.93
C SER A 60 8.67 -6.89 9.54
N VAL A 61 7.83 -6.70 8.51
CA VAL A 61 8.20 -7.01 7.11
C VAL A 61 9.14 -5.95 6.53
N LYS A 62 8.86 -4.66 6.75
CA LYS A 62 9.61 -3.57 6.09
C LYS A 62 10.73 -2.96 6.90
N GLY A 63 10.69 -3.11 8.23
CA GLY A 63 11.54 -2.37 9.17
C GLY A 63 11.16 -0.90 9.37
N VAL A 64 10.09 -0.41 8.71
CA VAL A 64 9.63 0.99 8.80
C VAL A 64 8.19 1.04 9.28
N TYR A 65 7.92 1.91 10.26
CA TYR A 65 6.60 2.02 10.85
C TYR A 65 5.61 2.69 9.85
N PRO A 66 4.51 2.03 9.48
CA PRO A 66 3.53 2.62 8.57
C PRO A 66 2.81 3.80 9.22
N GLY A 67 2.45 4.82 8.44
CA GLY A 67 1.70 5.98 8.94
C GLY A 67 0.31 5.62 9.49
N LYS A 68 -0.29 6.51 10.29
CA LYS A 68 -1.57 6.27 11.01
C LYS A 68 -2.73 5.80 10.12
N ASN A 69 -2.80 6.32 8.89
CA ASN A 69 -3.88 6.01 7.94
C ASN A 69 -3.55 4.82 7.03
N TRP A 70 -2.38 4.21 7.19
CA TRP A 70 -1.90 3.19 6.28
C TRP A 70 -2.76 1.92 6.35
N SER A 71 -3.05 1.41 7.55
CA SER A 71 -3.90 0.22 7.75
C SER A 71 -5.27 0.38 7.13
N ARG A 72 -5.93 1.52 7.37
CA ARG A 72 -7.23 1.83 6.75
C ARG A 72 -7.16 1.85 5.21
N ARG A 73 -6.09 2.40 4.64
CA ARG A 73 -5.89 2.42 3.17
C ARG A 73 -5.55 1.06 2.60
N PHE A 74 -4.83 0.23 3.35
CA PHE A 74 -4.55 -1.15 3.00
C PHE A 74 -5.84 -1.96 2.93
N ILE A 75 -6.67 -1.90 3.98
CA ILE A 75 -7.98 -2.57 4.03
C ILE A 75 -8.94 -2.04 2.96
N LYS A 76 -8.89 -0.75 2.60
CA LYS A 76 -9.75 -0.24 1.52
C LYS A 76 -9.34 -0.76 0.13
N ARG A 77 -8.08 -1.19 -0.02
CA ARG A 77 -7.52 -1.60 -1.31
C ARG A 77 -7.77 -3.08 -1.62
N HIS A 78 -7.92 -3.90 -0.59
CA HIS A 78 -8.09 -5.36 -0.64
C HIS A 78 -9.41 -5.72 0.00
#